data_AF-A0A7X7HNU0-F1
#
_entry.id   AF-A0A7X7HNU0-F1
#
_cell.length_a   1.000
_cell.length_b   1.000
_cell.length_c   1.000
_cell.angle_alpha   90.00
_cell.angle_beta   90.00
_cell.angle_gamma   90.00
#
_symmetry.space_group_name_H-M   'P 1'
#
loop_
_entity.id
_entity.type
_entity.pdbx_description
1 polymer ?
#
loop_
_entity_poly.entity_id
_entity_poly.type
_entity_poly.pdbx_seq_one_letter_code
_entity_poly.pdbx_strand_id
1 'polypeptide(L)'
;MSVKEFFKSRVFWKQVALAMAIGVAIILILIIWLNIYTRHGQSRPTPEIRGLTIIEAEHVISKNKMRLQIIDSVYTSLVPRGCVAEQMPLPGHRVKKGRTIKATINAFNPEMVAIPDLVGLPRRQAISVIETAGLKVGQLNYVPDLTVDFVLRQTIHGREVAPGDSVQKGMIVDLVLGRGLSSQRTNLPRLMGQTLEQARNEILGASLNLGAYVFDATVVNSDDSLNAFVYKQNPEYRRDATVQLGSAVYIWLTTDTLKIIKDDTDIDSIMPDKRSGAEGMDEEIIQ
;
A
#
# COMPACT_ATOMS: atom_id res chain seq x y z
N MET A 1 -43.28 -35.71 -63.65
CA MET A 1 -44.22 -35.37 -62.55
C MET A 1 -44.01 -33.92 -62.18
N SER A 2 -45.08 -33.11 -62.18
CA SER A 2 -44.98 -31.70 -61.83
C SER A 2 -44.63 -31.56 -60.35
N VAL A 3 -43.71 -30.67 -60.00
CA VAL A 3 -43.27 -30.42 -58.61
C VAL A 3 -44.45 -30.18 -57.67
N LYS A 4 -45.54 -29.59 -58.17
CA LYS A 4 -46.78 -29.32 -57.40
C LYS A 4 -47.58 -30.59 -57.03
N GLU A 5 -47.51 -31.65 -57.82
CA GLU A 5 -48.21 -32.92 -57.54
C GLU A 5 -47.47 -33.75 -56.48
N PHE A 6 -46.15 -33.62 -56.43
CA PHE A 6 -45.30 -34.28 -55.43
C PHE A 6 -45.61 -33.81 -54.00
N PHE A 7 -45.76 -32.49 -53.79
CA PHE A 7 -46.15 -31.92 -52.48
C PHE A 7 -47.58 -32.28 -52.03
N LYS A 8 -48.44 -32.75 -52.95
CA LYS A 8 -49.81 -33.19 -52.66
C LYS A 8 -49.91 -34.70 -52.42
N SER A 9 -48.82 -35.45 -52.64
CA SER A 9 -48.78 -36.90 -52.47
C SER A 9 -48.82 -37.30 -51.00
N ARG A 10 -49.62 -38.33 -50.67
CA ARG A 10 -49.67 -38.93 -49.33
C ARG A 10 -48.31 -39.48 -48.88
N VAL A 11 -47.43 -39.84 -49.82
CA VAL A 11 -46.09 -40.38 -49.52
C VAL A 11 -45.16 -39.29 -49.02
N PHE A 12 -45.20 -38.09 -49.61
CA PHE A 12 -44.38 -36.96 -49.19
C PHE A 12 -44.67 -36.56 -47.73
N TRP A 13 -45.95 -36.40 -47.38
CA TRP A 13 -46.36 -36.07 -46.02
C TRP A 13 -46.03 -37.17 -44.99
N LYS A 14 -46.01 -38.45 -45.38
CA LYS A 14 -45.54 -39.54 -44.52
C LYS A 14 -44.04 -39.44 -44.22
N GLN A 15 -43.22 -39.10 -45.22
CA GLN A 15 -41.78 -38.93 -45.04
C GLN A 15 -41.45 -37.66 -44.24
N VAL A 16 -42.19 -36.57 -44.44
CA VAL A 16 -42.07 -35.35 -43.62
C VAL A 16 -42.44 -35.62 -42.16
N ALA A 17 -43.56 -36.31 -41.91
CA ALA A 17 -43.94 -36.70 -40.56
C ALA A 17 -42.92 -37.63 -39.90
N LEU A 18 -42.35 -38.59 -40.65
CA LEU A 18 -41.28 -39.47 -40.18
C LEU A 18 -40.00 -38.69 -39.85
N ALA A 19 -39.56 -37.80 -40.74
CA ALA A 19 -38.40 -36.94 -40.51
C ALA A 19 -38.59 -36.04 -39.29
N MET A 20 -39.79 -35.49 -39.10
CA MET A 20 -40.13 -34.70 -37.91
C MET A 20 -40.09 -35.56 -36.65
N ALA A 21 -40.64 -36.78 -36.68
CA ALA A 21 -40.60 -37.71 -35.55
C ALA A 21 -39.16 -38.10 -35.18
N ILE A 22 -38.31 -38.38 -36.18
CA ILE A 22 -36.88 -38.65 -35.97
C ILE A 22 -36.18 -37.42 -35.38
N GLY A 23 -36.45 -36.22 -35.91
CA GLY A 23 -35.89 -34.98 -35.38
C GLY A 23 -36.25 -34.75 -33.92
N VAL A 24 -37.53 -34.94 -33.55
CA VAL A 24 -37.99 -34.86 -32.16
C VAL A 24 -37.33 -35.93 -31.29
N ALA A 25 -37.20 -37.16 -31.78
CA ALA A 25 -36.54 -38.24 -31.05
C ALA A 25 -35.05 -37.92 -30.79
N ILE A 26 -34.33 -37.39 -31.79
CA ILE A 26 -32.94 -36.96 -31.65
C ILE A 26 -32.83 -35.86 -30.59
N ILE A 27 -33.70 -34.84 -30.65
CA ILE A 27 -33.71 -33.74 -29.66
C ILE A 27 -33.96 -34.29 -28.24
N LEU A 28 -34.93 -35.19 -28.07
CA LEU A 28 -35.21 -35.81 -26.77
C LEU A 28 -34.03 -36.62 -26.24
N ILE A 29 -33.39 -37.43 -27.10
CA ILE A 29 -32.19 -38.19 -26.75
C ILE A 29 -31.07 -37.24 -26.33
N LEU A 30 -30.87 -36.14 -27.07
CA LEU A 30 -29.86 -35.13 -26.77
C LEU A 30 -30.12 -34.47 -25.41
N ILE A 31 -31.37 -34.10 -25.11
CA ILE A 31 -31.76 -33.51 -23.81
C ILE A 31 -31.54 -34.52 -22.68
N ILE A 32 -31.96 -35.77 -22.84
CA ILE A 32 -31.78 -36.82 -21.82
C ILE A 32 -30.28 -37.07 -21.57
N TRP A 33 -29.49 -37.17 -22.65
CA TRP A 33 -28.05 -37.37 -22.57
C TRP A 33 -27.36 -36.19 -21.88
N LEU A 34 -27.70 -34.95 -22.26
CA LEU A 34 -27.16 -33.75 -21.62
C LEU A 34 -27.53 -33.68 -20.14
N ASN A 35 -28.76 -34.07 -19.77
CA ASN A 35 -29.22 -34.06 -18.38
C ASN A 35 -28.42 -35.05 -17.52
N ILE A 36 -28.21 -36.27 -18.03
CA ILE A 36 -27.40 -37.30 -17.36
C ILE A 36 -25.93 -36.87 -17.25
N TYR A 37 -25.36 -36.34 -18.34
CA TYR A 37 -23.96 -35.93 -18.39
C TYR A 37 -23.66 -34.72 -17.49
N THR A 38 -24.53 -33.70 -17.52
CA THR A 38 -24.31 -32.45 -16.78
C THR A 38 -24.75 -32.51 -15.31
N ARG A 39 -25.48 -33.58 -14.90
CA ARG A 39 -26.05 -33.77 -13.56
C ARG A 39 -26.78 -32.50 -13.07
N HIS A 40 -27.68 -31.97 -13.91
CA HIS A 40 -28.45 -30.78 -13.58
C HIS A 40 -29.19 -30.96 -12.23
N GLY A 41 -29.15 -29.93 -11.38
CA GLY A 41 -29.83 -29.90 -10.08
C GLY A 41 -29.06 -30.45 -8.87
N GLN A 42 -27.99 -31.23 -9.04
CA GLN A 42 -27.21 -31.78 -7.90
C GLN A 42 -26.14 -30.79 -7.41
N SER A 43 -26.56 -29.84 -6.57
CA SER A 43 -25.66 -28.92 -5.86
C SER A 43 -25.71 -29.16 -4.35
N ARG A 44 -24.57 -28.95 -3.69
CA ARG A 44 -24.42 -29.02 -2.23
C ARG A 44 -23.95 -27.66 -1.71
N PRO A 45 -24.42 -27.23 -0.53
CA PRO A 45 -23.88 -26.03 0.10
C PRO A 45 -22.41 -26.26 0.48
N THR A 46 -21.61 -25.21 0.31
CA THR A 46 -20.21 -25.19 0.72
C THR A 46 -20.14 -25.14 2.25
N PRO A 47 -19.39 -26.02 2.93
CA PRO A 47 -19.23 -26.00 4.37
C PRO A 47 -18.46 -24.76 4.81
N GLU A 48 -18.67 -24.36 6.05
CA GLU A 48 -17.84 -23.38 6.72
C GLU A 48 -16.59 -24.07 7.26
N ILE A 49 -15.43 -23.58 6.82
CA ILE A 49 -14.11 -24.05 7.27
C ILE A 49 -13.26 -22.92 7.86
N ARG A 50 -13.76 -21.68 7.84
CA ARG A 50 -13.06 -20.52 8.42
C ARG A 50 -12.84 -20.73 9.91
N GLY A 51 -11.63 -20.41 10.39
CA GLY A 51 -11.23 -20.61 11.78
C GLY A 51 -10.84 -22.04 12.15
N LEU A 52 -11.16 -23.04 11.33
CA LEU A 52 -10.72 -24.41 11.54
C LEU A 52 -9.24 -24.57 11.21
N THR A 53 -8.59 -25.53 11.88
CA THR A 53 -7.25 -25.97 11.50
C THR A 53 -7.28 -26.66 10.12
N ILE A 54 -6.13 -26.75 9.46
CA ILE A 54 -6.03 -27.42 8.14
C ILE A 54 -6.58 -28.86 8.19
N ILE A 55 -6.25 -29.59 9.26
CA ILE A 55 -6.67 -31.00 9.46
C ILE A 55 -8.19 -31.09 9.63
N GLU A 56 -8.77 -30.24 10.46
CA GLU A 56 -10.23 -30.20 10.66
C GLU A 56 -10.97 -29.77 9.39
N ALA A 57 -10.46 -28.76 8.69
CA ALA A 57 -11.01 -28.28 7.43
C ALA A 57 -11.00 -29.39 6.36
N GLU A 58 -9.91 -30.14 6.25
CA GLU A 58 -9.80 -31.29 5.35
C GLU A 58 -10.81 -32.38 5.69
N HIS A 59 -11.00 -32.68 6.97
CA HIS A 59 -12.00 -33.64 7.43
C HIS A 59 -13.44 -33.21 7.09
N VAL A 60 -13.78 -31.94 7.32
CA VAL A 60 -15.11 -31.38 6.98
C VAL A 60 -15.35 -31.41 5.46
N ILE A 61 -14.34 -31.04 4.67
CA ILE A 61 -14.45 -30.97 3.20
C ILE A 61 -14.54 -32.36 2.57
N SER A 62 -13.71 -33.31 3.02
CA SER A 62 -13.72 -34.68 2.53
C SER A 62 -15.04 -35.39 2.85
N LYS A 63 -15.57 -35.20 4.08
CA LYS A 63 -16.91 -35.67 4.48
C LYS A 63 -18.01 -35.17 3.54
N ASN A 64 -17.88 -33.93 3.05
CA ASN A 64 -18.85 -33.32 2.14
C ASN A 64 -18.56 -33.61 0.64
N LYS A 65 -17.65 -34.53 0.32
CA LYS A 65 -17.27 -34.96 -1.04
C LYS A 65 -16.77 -33.79 -1.91
N MET A 66 -16.01 -32.89 -1.31
CA MET A 66 -15.28 -31.79 -1.95
C MET A 66 -13.78 -31.98 -1.76
N ARG A 67 -12.97 -31.11 -2.39
CA ARG A 67 -11.50 -31.13 -2.26
C ARG A 67 -11.02 -29.83 -1.65
N LEU A 68 -10.11 -29.88 -0.69
CA LEU A 68 -9.46 -28.70 -0.14
C LEU A 68 -8.21 -28.41 -0.97
N GLN A 69 -7.99 -27.15 -1.32
CA GLN A 69 -6.74 -26.68 -1.92
C GLN A 69 -6.32 -25.41 -1.18
N ILE A 70 -5.16 -25.46 -0.54
CA ILE A 70 -4.53 -24.25 0.01
C ILE A 70 -3.91 -23.51 -1.17
N ILE A 71 -4.33 -22.26 -1.37
CA ILE A 71 -3.87 -21.43 -2.49
C ILE A 71 -2.91 -20.33 -2.06
N ASP A 72 -3.00 -19.89 -0.81
CA ASP A 72 -2.25 -18.75 -0.32
C ASP A 72 -2.20 -18.73 1.22
N SER A 73 -1.38 -17.85 1.78
CA SER A 73 -1.31 -17.57 3.21
C SER A 73 -1.26 -16.07 3.47
N VAL A 74 -2.01 -15.61 4.47
CA VAL A 74 -2.02 -14.22 4.93
C VAL A 74 -1.62 -14.15 6.40
N TYR A 75 -1.15 -13.00 6.87
CA TYR A 75 -0.91 -12.79 8.29
C TYR A 75 -2.00 -11.87 8.85
N THR A 76 -2.90 -12.40 9.69
CA THR A 76 -4.05 -11.67 10.24
C THR A 76 -4.28 -11.98 11.72
N SER A 77 -4.88 -11.05 12.46
CA SER A 77 -5.34 -11.24 13.84
C SER A 77 -6.75 -11.82 13.94
N LEU A 78 -7.46 -11.96 12.82
CA LEU A 78 -8.88 -12.39 12.80
C LEU A 78 -9.08 -13.87 13.15
N VAL A 79 -8.10 -14.72 12.87
CA VAL A 79 -8.15 -16.16 13.17
C VAL A 79 -6.82 -16.61 13.77
N PRO A 80 -6.76 -17.73 14.52
CA PRO A 80 -5.50 -18.26 15.01
C PRO A 80 -4.55 -18.66 13.86
N ARG A 81 -3.25 -18.68 14.15
CA ARG A 81 -2.22 -19.11 13.19
C ARG A 81 -2.41 -20.59 12.83
N GLY A 82 -2.21 -20.93 11.57
CA GLY A 82 -2.45 -22.28 11.05
C GLY A 82 -3.92 -22.60 10.76
N CYS A 83 -4.85 -21.69 11.05
CA CYS A 83 -6.26 -21.85 10.71
C CYS A 83 -6.60 -21.21 9.36
N VAL A 84 -7.72 -21.63 8.78
CA VAL A 84 -8.24 -21.03 7.54
C VAL A 84 -8.72 -19.61 7.82
N ALA A 85 -8.08 -18.61 7.20
CA ALA A 85 -8.47 -17.21 7.28
C ALA A 85 -9.62 -16.89 6.33
N GLU A 86 -9.55 -17.41 5.10
CA GLU A 86 -10.53 -17.19 4.05
C GLU A 86 -10.78 -18.46 3.24
N GLN A 87 -11.97 -18.55 2.66
CA GLN A 87 -12.35 -19.65 1.78
C GLN A 87 -13.11 -19.14 0.56
N MET A 88 -12.94 -19.84 -0.55
CA MET A 88 -13.66 -19.61 -1.79
C MET A 88 -14.06 -20.94 -2.44
N PRO A 89 -15.34 -21.20 -2.73
CA PRO A 89 -16.51 -20.35 -2.47
C PRO A 89 -16.84 -20.12 -1.00
N LEU A 90 -17.61 -19.05 -0.73
CA LEU A 90 -18.09 -18.71 0.61
C LEU A 90 -19.01 -19.80 1.19
N PRO A 91 -19.11 -19.91 2.53
CA PRO A 91 -20.03 -20.84 3.17
C PRO A 91 -21.47 -20.70 2.63
N GLY A 92 -22.18 -21.82 2.54
CA GLY A 92 -23.55 -21.87 2.04
C GLY A 92 -23.69 -21.79 0.51
N HIS A 93 -22.66 -21.39 -0.24
CA HIS A 93 -22.74 -21.34 -1.70
C HIS A 93 -22.96 -22.73 -2.31
N ARG A 94 -23.87 -22.80 -3.29
CA ARG A 94 -24.25 -24.06 -3.94
C ARG A 94 -23.22 -24.46 -5.00
N VAL A 95 -22.49 -25.55 -4.74
CA VAL A 95 -21.45 -26.06 -5.63
C VAL A 95 -21.73 -27.49 -6.09
N LYS A 96 -21.20 -27.87 -7.25
CA LYS A 96 -21.28 -29.26 -7.74
C LYS A 96 -20.41 -30.19 -6.89
N LYS A 97 -20.75 -31.47 -6.86
CA LYS A 97 -19.93 -32.51 -6.21
C LYS A 97 -18.49 -32.50 -6.74
N GLY A 98 -17.51 -32.67 -5.85
CA GLY A 98 -16.09 -32.68 -6.21
C GLY A 98 -15.52 -31.30 -6.51
N ARG A 99 -16.24 -30.21 -6.19
CA ARG A 99 -15.69 -28.86 -6.28
C ARG A 99 -14.48 -28.73 -5.35
N THR A 100 -13.45 -28.07 -5.85
CA THR A 100 -12.29 -27.67 -5.05
C THR A 100 -12.61 -26.37 -4.33
N ILE A 101 -12.56 -26.41 -3.00
CA ILE A 101 -12.63 -25.25 -2.11
C ILE A 101 -11.21 -24.74 -1.94
N LYS A 102 -11.00 -23.50 -2.39
CA LYS A 102 -9.73 -22.80 -2.24
C LYS A 102 -9.73 -22.16 -0.86
N ALA A 103 -8.67 -22.37 -0.09
CA ALA A 103 -8.51 -21.80 1.23
C ALA A 103 -7.23 -20.98 1.31
N THR A 104 -7.32 -19.86 2.03
CA THR A 104 -6.19 -19.04 2.42
C THR A 104 -5.97 -19.25 3.92
N ILE A 105 -4.76 -19.63 4.32
CA ILE A 105 -4.45 -19.92 5.72
C ILE A 105 -3.83 -18.72 6.41
N ASN A 106 -3.99 -18.62 7.73
CA ASN A 106 -3.23 -17.65 8.51
C ASN A 106 -1.82 -18.20 8.75
N ALA A 107 -0.81 -17.51 8.22
CA ALA A 107 0.58 -17.94 8.28
C ALA A 107 1.08 -18.04 9.73
N PHE A 108 1.93 -19.02 10.01
CA PHE A 108 2.58 -19.16 11.32
C PHE A 108 3.59 -18.03 11.57
N ASN A 109 4.30 -17.64 10.52
CA ASN A 109 5.32 -16.61 10.54
C ASN A 109 4.95 -15.52 9.52
N PRO A 110 5.31 -14.26 9.78
CA PRO A 110 5.24 -13.20 8.78
C PRO A 110 6.04 -13.56 7.52
N GLU A 111 5.68 -12.95 6.39
CA GLU A 111 6.45 -13.07 5.15
C GLU A 111 7.90 -12.63 5.42
N MET A 112 8.86 -13.48 5.04
CA MET A 112 10.29 -13.20 5.19
C MET A 112 10.85 -12.74 3.85
N VAL A 113 11.67 -11.69 3.87
CA VAL A 113 12.37 -11.13 2.72
C VAL A 113 13.86 -11.09 2.99
N ALA A 114 14.66 -11.24 1.94
CA ALA A 114 16.11 -11.12 2.04
C ALA A 114 16.51 -9.65 2.12
N ILE A 115 17.47 -9.32 2.97
CA ILE A 115 18.05 -7.98 2.99
C ILE A 115 18.86 -7.77 1.71
N PRO A 116 18.59 -6.71 0.93
CA PRO A 116 19.35 -6.43 -0.28
C PRO A 116 20.81 -6.04 0.03
N ASP A 117 21.66 -6.08 -0.98
CA ASP A 117 22.99 -5.46 -0.90
C ASP A 117 22.87 -3.96 -1.18
N LEU A 118 23.13 -3.16 -0.16
CA LEU A 118 23.04 -1.70 -0.25
C LEU A 118 24.41 -1.02 -0.20
N VAL A 119 25.47 -1.74 0.17
CA VAL A 119 26.80 -1.15 0.38
C VAL A 119 27.35 -0.63 -0.95
N GLY A 120 27.89 0.58 -0.93
CA GLY A 120 28.41 1.26 -2.12
C GLY A 120 27.32 1.82 -3.05
N LEU A 121 26.03 1.71 -2.71
CA LEU A 121 24.97 2.38 -3.45
C LEU A 121 24.82 3.84 -3.01
N PRO A 122 24.48 4.76 -3.93
CA PRO A 122 24.00 6.09 -3.58
C PRO A 122 22.71 5.99 -2.77
N ARG A 123 22.55 6.88 -1.78
CA ARG A 123 21.38 6.94 -0.89
C ARG A 123 20.04 6.78 -1.60
N ARG A 124 19.83 7.54 -2.68
CA ARG A 124 18.57 7.51 -3.45
C ARG A 124 18.29 6.12 -4.04
N GLN A 125 19.31 5.47 -4.57
CA GLN A 125 19.18 4.12 -5.11
C GLN A 125 18.93 3.10 -3.99
N ALA A 126 19.67 3.21 -2.88
CA ALA A 126 19.47 2.34 -1.73
C ALA A 126 18.03 2.40 -1.18
N ILE A 127 17.46 3.60 -1.06
CA ILE A 127 16.05 3.80 -0.66
C ILE A 127 15.11 3.02 -1.57
N SER A 128 15.24 3.18 -2.90
CA SER A 128 14.39 2.47 -3.85
C SER A 128 14.56 0.94 -3.77
N VAL A 129 15.77 0.45 -3.54
CA VAL A 129 16.03 -1.00 -3.38
C VAL A 129 15.37 -1.54 -2.10
N ILE A 130 15.44 -0.82 -0.98
CA ILE A 130 14.78 -1.20 0.28
C ILE A 130 13.27 -1.31 0.10
N GLU A 131 12.66 -0.28 -0.48
CA GLU A 131 11.20 -0.23 -0.70
C GLU A 131 10.74 -1.35 -1.64
N THR A 132 11.50 -1.61 -2.72
CA THR A 132 11.20 -2.69 -3.66
C THR A 132 11.32 -4.07 -3.03
N ALA A 133 12.24 -4.24 -2.06
CA ALA A 133 12.37 -5.47 -1.28
C ALA A 133 11.24 -5.65 -0.23
N GLY A 134 10.30 -4.71 -0.12
CA GLY A 134 9.22 -4.75 0.87
C GLY A 134 9.69 -4.40 2.28
N LEU A 135 10.83 -3.74 2.42
CA LEU A 135 11.38 -3.22 3.67
C LEU A 135 11.07 -1.73 3.82
N LYS A 136 11.27 -1.18 5.02
CA LYS A 136 11.06 0.25 5.30
C LYS A 136 12.38 0.95 5.56
N VAL A 137 12.54 2.15 5.02
CA VAL A 137 13.68 3.01 5.33
C VAL A 137 13.55 3.59 6.73
N GLY A 138 14.60 3.43 7.53
CA GLY A 138 14.76 3.98 8.86
C GLY A 138 15.56 5.28 8.88
N GLN A 139 16.46 5.38 9.85
CA GLN A 139 17.34 6.54 10.06
C GLN A 139 18.55 6.50 9.12
N LEU A 140 19.00 7.69 8.71
CA LEU A 140 20.21 7.89 7.92
C LEU A 140 21.33 8.43 8.81
N ASN A 141 22.24 7.54 9.21
CA ASN A 141 23.34 7.86 10.11
C ASN A 141 24.58 8.28 9.33
N TYR A 142 24.95 9.55 9.42
CA TYR A 142 26.09 10.09 8.68
C TYR A 142 27.38 10.00 9.50
N VAL A 143 28.41 9.38 8.93
CA VAL A 143 29.74 9.25 9.54
C VAL A 143 30.83 9.86 8.65
N PRO A 144 31.93 10.38 9.23
CA PRO A 144 33.08 10.82 8.44
C PRO A 144 33.61 9.69 7.56
N ASP A 145 33.67 9.92 6.25
CA ASP A 145 34.17 8.96 5.25
C ASP A 145 34.65 9.71 3.99
N LEU A 146 35.39 9.04 3.12
CA LEU A 146 35.80 9.59 1.83
C LEU A 146 34.63 9.82 0.87
N THR A 147 33.56 9.04 1.03
CA THR A 147 32.35 9.11 0.21
C THR A 147 31.30 10.06 0.80
N VAL A 148 30.44 10.57 -0.07
CA VAL A 148 29.33 11.47 0.29
C VAL A 148 28.03 10.86 -0.21
N ASP A 149 27.06 10.66 0.69
CA ASP A 149 25.75 10.06 0.39
C ASP A 149 25.82 8.63 -0.18
N PHE A 150 26.93 7.92 0.03
CA PHE A 150 27.05 6.49 -0.26
C PHE A 150 26.85 5.66 1.00
N VAL A 151 26.18 4.52 0.86
CA VAL A 151 25.97 3.55 1.93
C VAL A 151 27.28 2.84 2.25
N LEU A 152 27.69 2.93 3.51
CA LEU A 152 28.84 2.23 4.05
C LEU A 152 28.43 0.91 4.69
N ARG A 153 27.29 0.91 5.37
CA ARG A 153 26.71 -0.27 6.02
C ARG A 153 25.21 -0.08 6.26
N GLN A 154 24.53 -1.19 6.44
CA GLN A 154 23.11 -1.28 6.72
C GLN A 154 22.89 -1.94 8.08
N THR A 155 21.91 -1.45 8.83
CA THR A 155 21.67 -1.92 10.20
C THR A 155 20.18 -2.09 10.47
N ILE A 156 19.84 -3.03 11.34
CA ILE A 156 18.49 -3.24 11.85
C ILE A 156 18.58 -3.29 13.38
N HIS A 157 17.80 -2.44 14.05
CA HIS A 157 17.85 -2.29 15.51
C HIS A 157 19.27 -2.03 16.05
N GLY A 158 20.04 -1.21 15.33
CA GLY A 158 21.42 -0.86 15.68
C GLY A 158 22.45 -1.98 15.49
N ARG A 159 22.07 -3.14 14.95
CA ARG A 159 22.99 -4.23 14.59
C ARG A 159 23.22 -4.26 13.09
N GLU A 160 24.46 -4.42 12.69
CA GLU A 160 24.85 -4.58 11.29
C GLU A 160 24.32 -5.91 10.75
N VAL A 161 23.83 -5.89 9.51
CA VAL A 161 23.18 -7.03 8.87
C VAL A 161 23.77 -7.25 7.49
N ALA A 162 23.97 -8.52 7.14
CA ALA A 162 24.58 -8.89 5.88
C ALA A 162 23.54 -8.95 4.75
N PRO A 163 23.93 -8.64 3.51
CA PRO A 163 23.10 -8.96 2.35
C PRO A 163 22.73 -10.45 2.33
N GLY A 164 21.46 -10.76 2.04
CA GLY A 164 20.93 -12.12 2.02
C GLY A 164 20.36 -12.61 3.35
N ASP A 165 20.60 -11.89 4.47
CA ASP A 165 19.96 -12.21 5.75
C ASP A 165 18.42 -12.19 5.61
N SER A 166 17.72 -13.10 6.27
CA SER A 166 16.27 -13.19 6.20
C SER A 166 15.63 -12.39 7.34
N VAL A 167 14.79 -11.41 6.98
CA VAL A 167 14.05 -10.56 7.92
C VAL A 167 12.58 -10.50 7.57
N GLN A 168 11.74 -10.08 8.52
CA GLN A 168 10.31 -9.94 8.23
C GLN A 168 10.09 -8.78 7.24
N LYS A 169 9.13 -8.96 6.34
CA LYS A 169 8.66 -7.90 5.45
C LYS A 169 8.15 -6.72 6.29
N GLY A 170 8.49 -5.51 5.86
CA GLY A 170 8.18 -4.26 6.56
C GLY A 170 9.14 -3.92 7.70
N MET A 171 10.20 -4.71 7.93
CA MET A 171 11.26 -4.36 8.87
C MET A 171 11.96 -3.06 8.46
N ILE A 172 12.38 -2.30 9.46
CA ILE A 172 13.02 -0.99 9.30
C ILE A 172 14.53 -1.20 9.18
N VAL A 173 15.11 -0.70 8.09
CA VAL A 173 16.56 -0.74 7.82
C VAL A 173 17.10 0.68 7.94
N ASP A 174 17.99 0.89 8.90
CA ASP A 174 18.75 2.12 9.07
C ASP A 174 20.01 2.05 8.20
N LEU A 175 20.37 3.16 7.56
CA LEU A 175 21.54 3.25 6.69
C LEU A 175 22.63 4.07 7.37
N VAL A 176 23.88 3.63 7.25
CA VAL A 176 25.04 4.44 7.61
C VAL A 176 25.67 4.95 6.33
N LEU A 177 25.72 6.27 6.19
CA LEU A 177 26.16 6.97 5.00
C LEU A 177 27.46 7.73 5.25
N GLY A 178 28.29 7.84 4.22
CA GLY A 178 29.43 8.74 4.21
C GLY A 178 28.98 10.20 4.14
N ARG A 179 29.57 11.08 4.96
CA ARG A 179 29.29 12.54 4.95
C ARG A 179 30.43 13.37 4.36
N GLY A 180 31.42 12.73 3.75
CA GLY A 180 32.68 13.35 3.40
C GLY A 180 33.60 13.58 4.61
N LEU A 181 34.87 13.91 4.34
CA LEU A 181 35.86 14.28 5.35
C LEU A 181 35.76 15.75 5.79
N SER A 182 34.80 16.50 5.24
CA SER A 182 34.49 17.89 5.58
C SER A 182 33.07 17.99 6.14
N SER A 183 32.77 19.02 6.95
CA SER A 183 31.44 19.26 7.52
C SER A 183 30.47 19.82 6.48
N GLN A 184 30.11 19.00 5.48
CA GLN A 184 29.16 19.38 4.45
C GLN A 184 27.79 19.73 5.06
N ARG A 185 27.22 20.82 4.56
CA ARG A 185 25.89 21.31 4.95
C ARG A 185 24.96 21.21 3.77
N THR A 186 23.69 20.94 4.06
CA THR A 186 22.58 20.90 3.11
C THR A 186 21.58 22.00 3.47
N ASN A 187 20.78 22.40 2.50
CA ASN A 187 19.73 23.40 2.71
C ASN A 187 18.62 22.78 3.56
N LEU A 188 18.14 23.52 4.55
CA LEU A 188 16.99 23.14 5.36
C LEU A 188 15.71 23.37 4.53
N PRO A 189 14.92 22.31 4.20
CA PRO A 189 13.69 22.49 3.45
C PRO A 189 12.61 23.22 4.27
N ARG A 190 11.72 23.92 3.57
CA ARG A 190 10.49 24.48 4.15
C ARG A 190 9.41 23.40 4.12
N LEU A 191 8.93 23.01 5.30
CA LEU A 191 7.97 21.91 5.47
C LEU A 191 6.56 22.39 5.80
N MET A 192 6.39 23.69 6.07
CA MET A 192 5.10 24.30 6.42
C MET A 192 4.01 23.97 5.40
N GLY A 193 2.86 23.52 5.89
CA GLY A 193 1.71 23.13 5.07
C GLY A 193 1.82 21.78 4.38
N GLN A 194 2.93 21.06 4.51
CA GLN A 194 3.08 19.71 3.94
C GLN A 194 2.45 18.65 4.85
N THR A 195 2.02 17.53 4.26
CA THR A 195 1.60 16.35 5.04
C THR A 195 2.79 15.62 5.66
N LEU A 196 2.56 14.73 6.62
CA LEU A 196 3.63 13.92 7.23
C LEU A 196 4.49 13.19 6.19
N GLU A 197 3.85 12.54 5.22
CA GLU A 197 4.56 11.79 4.16
C GLU A 197 5.34 12.72 3.22
N GLN A 198 4.76 13.86 2.83
CA GLN A 198 5.46 14.85 2.02
C GLN A 198 6.67 15.42 2.75
N ALA A 199 6.50 15.84 4.00
CA ALA A 199 7.56 16.38 4.82
C ALA A 199 8.68 15.36 5.04
N ARG A 200 8.33 14.09 5.31
CA ARG A 200 9.29 13.00 5.44
C ARG A 200 10.10 12.83 4.15
N ASN A 201 9.45 12.82 2.99
CA ASN A 201 10.12 12.66 1.71
C ASN A 201 11.05 13.84 1.38
N GLU A 202 10.63 15.06 1.69
CA GLU A 202 11.43 16.27 1.50
C GLU A 202 12.67 16.29 2.43
N ILE A 203 12.49 15.96 3.71
CA ILE A 203 13.57 15.83 4.69
C ILE A 203 14.60 14.78 4.25
N LEU A 204 14.13 13.57 3.91
CA LEU A 204 15.01 12.50 3.44
C LEU A 204 15.66 12.88 2.11
N GLY A 205 14.93 13.56 1.22
CA GLY A 205 15.43 14.08 -0.05
C GLY A 205 16.60 15.05 0.14
N ALA A 206 16.52 15.92 1.16
CA ALA A 206 17.55 16.88 1.54
C ALA A 206 18.74 16.26 2.32
N SER A 207 18.82 14.93 2.45
CA SER A 207 19.84 14.22 3.24
C SER A 207 19.78 14.55 4.74
N LEU A 208 18.57 14.75 5.27
CA LEU A 208 18.26 14.99 6.68
C LEU A 208 17.40 13.85 7.25
N ASN A 209 17.25 13.81 8.57
CA ASN A 209 16.44 12.82 9.26
C ASN A 209 15.16 13.43 9.80
N LEU A 210 14.04 12.72 9.68
CA LEU A 210 12.84 13.09 10.42
C LEU A 210 13.04 12.68 11.88
N GLY A 211 13.05 13.67 12.77
CA GLY A 211 13.09 13.49 14.22
C GLY A 211 11.73 13.07 14.79
N ALA A 212 11.50 13.38 16.06
CA ALA A 212 10.18 13.20 16.64
C ALA A 212 9.17 14.15 15.96
N TYR A 213 7.98 13.64 15.69
CA TYR A 213 6.84 14.43 15.25
C TYR A 213 5.74 14.40 16.30
N VAL A 214 5.04 15.52 16.47
CA VAL A 214 4.00 15.69 17.50
C VAL A 214 2.72 16.18 16.85
N PHE A 215 1.63 15.45 17.05
CA PHE A 215 0.29 15.91 16.72
C PHE A 215 -0.25 16.80 17.84
N ASP A 216 -0.94 17.88 17.47
CA ASP A 216 -1.67 18.68 18.45
C ASP A 216 -3.04 18.06 18.79
N ALA A 217 -3.82 18.75 19.63
CA ALA A 217 -5.12 18.27 20.09
C ALA A 217 -6.20 18.14 18.99
N THR A 218 -5.92 18.60 17.76
CA THR A 218 -6.89 18.57 16.64
C THR A 218 -6.87 17.23 15.89
N VAL A 219 -5.87 16.40 16.14
CA VAL A 219 -5.73 15.06 15.55
C VAL A 219 -6.16 14.03 16.59
N VAL A 220 -7.34 13.44 16.41
CA VAL A 220 -7.94 12.53 17.40
C VAL A 220 -7.94 11.10 16.91
N ASN A 221 -7.96 10.89 15.59
CA ASN A 221 -8.02 9.58 14.97
C ASN A 221 -6.98 9.41 13.85
N SER A 222 -6.90 8.21 13.29
CA SER A 222 -5.97 7.87 12.22
C SER A 222 -6.25 8.64 10.92
N ASP A 223 -7.51 8.92 10.59
CA ASP A 223 -7.87 9.66 9.37
C ASP A 223 -7.44 11.13 9.48
N ASP A 224 -7.57 11.73 10.66
CA ASP A 224 -7.08 13.08 10.95
C ASP A 224 -5.56 13.15 10.77
N SER A 225 -4.85 12.11 11.22
CA SER A 225 -3.37 12.06 11.16
C SER A 225 -2.83 12.04 9.73
N LEU A 226 -3.59 11.46 8.79
CA LEU A 226 -3.26 11.44 7.36
C LEU A 226 -3.47 12.79 6.69
N ASN A 227 -4.42 13.58 7.21
CA ASN A 227 -4.78 14.89 6.70
C ASN A 227 -4.12 16.04 7.48
N ALA A 228 -3.28 15.73 8.47
CA ALA A 228 -2.60 16.73 9.27
C ALA A 228 -1.45 17.38 8.49
N PHE A 229 -1.28 18.68 8.68
CA PHE A 229 -0.26 19.49 8.04
C PHE A 229 0.76 20.01 9.04
N VAL A 230 2.01 20.15 8.59
CA VAL A 230 3.07 20.74 9.40
C VAL A 230 2.78 22.23 9.62
N TYR A 231 2.63 22.64 10.88
CA TYR A 231 2.46 24.05 11.28
C TYR A 231 3.67 24.60 12.04
N LYS A 232 4.66 23.74 12.33
CA LYS A 232 5.92 24.13 12.96
C LYS A 232 6.99 23.11 12.61
N GLN A 233 8.22 23.59 12.41
CA GLN A 233 9.42 22.76 12.30
C GLN A 233 10.53 23.28 13.21
N ASN A 234 11.44 22.39 13.60
CA ASN A 234 12.68 22.71 14.30
C ASN A 234 13.81 21.84 13.73
N PRO A 235 14.89 22.41 13.16
CA PRO A 235 15.21 23.85 13.07
C PRO A 235 14.19 24.68 12.27
N GLU A 236 14.04 25.96 12.65
CA GLU A 236 13.18 26.91 11.94
C GLU A 236 13.73 27.21 10.54
N TYR A 237 12.84 27.27 9.55
CA TYR A 237 13.22 27.56 8.17
C TYR A 237 13.68 29.01 8.02
N ARG A 238 14.82 29.20 7.34
CA ARG A 238 15.25 30.49 6.78
C ARG A 238 15.79 30.24 5.38
N ARG A 239 15.70 31.24 4.48
CA ARG A 239 16.07 31.09 3.06
C ARG A 239 17.53 30.61 2.85
N ASP A 240 18.41 30.96 3.78
CA ASP A 240 19.85 30.62 3.79
C ASP A 240 20.21 29.59 4.89
N ALA A 241 19.22 28.95 5.51
CA ALA A 241 19.43 28.02 6.61
C ALA A 241 20.18 26.75 6.17
N THR A 242 21.46 26.76 6.54
CA THR A 242 22.43 25.68 6.64
C THR A 242 22.21 24.59 7.69
N VAL A 243 22.05 23.29 7.41
CA VAL A 243 22.18 22.24 8.45
C VAL A 243 23.16 21.15 8.04
N GLN A 244 23.77 20.46 9.02
CA GLN A 244 24.68 19.35 8.72
C GLN A 244 23.89 18.18 8.13
N LEU A 245 24.50 17.44 7.19
CA LEU A 245 23.93 16.19 6.69
C LEU A 245 23.59 15.25 7.85
N GLY A 246 22.42 14.61 7.78
CA GLY A 246 21.92 13.72 8.83
C GLY A 246 21.31 14.40 10.06
N SER A 247 21.26 15.75 10.10
CA SER A 247 20.61 16.45 11.21
C SER A 247 19.12 16.07 11.29
N ALA A 248 18.60 15.94 12.52
CA ALA A 248 17.20 15.66 12.75
C ALA A 248 16.35 16.94 12.63
N VAL A 249 15.23 16.84 11.91
CA VAL A 249 14.19 17.86 11.79
C VAL A 249 12.95 17.37 12.52
N TYR A 250 12.53 18.10 13.54
CA TYR A 250 11.33 17.85 14.33
C TYR A 250 10.16 18.65 13.75
N ILE A 251 8.98 18.05 13.67
CA ILE A 251 7.81 18.69 13.08
C ILE A 251 6.59 18.56 13.99
N TRP A 252 5.71 19.55 13.95
CA TRP A 252 4.42 19.52 14.63
C TRP A 252 3.31 19.60 13.61
N LEU A 253 2.31 18.73 13.76
CA LEU A 253 1.22 18.58 12.81
C LEU A 253 -0.14 18.94 13.42
N THR A 254 -1.03 19.49 12.62
CA THR A 254 -2.38 19.93 13.00
C THR A 254 -3.34 19.78 11.82
N THR A 255 -4.64 19.60 12.10
CA THR A 255 -5.70 19.74 11.09
C THR A 255 -6.27 21.17 11.04
N ASP A 256 -5.90 22.03 12.00
CA ASP A 256 -6.32 23.42 12.04
C ASP A 256 -5.52 24.27 11.04
N THR A 257 -6.16 24.59 9.92
CA THR A 257 -5.58 25.38 8.83
C THR A 257 -5.24 26.82 9.24
N LEU A 258 -5.85 27.36 10.31
CA LEU A 258 -5.55 28.71 10.79
C LEU A 258 -4.14 28.83 11.39
N LYS A 259 -3.57 27.73 11.89
CA LYS A 259 -2.21 27.72 12.44
C LYS A 259 -1.12 27.84 11.37
N ILE A 260 -1.45 27.54 10.12
CA ILE A 260 -0.52 27.59 8.98
C ILE A 260 -0.30 29.04 8.50
N ILE A 261 -1.34 29.89 8.61
CA ILE A 261 -1.37 31.25 8.04
C ILE A 261 -0.52 32.25 8.83
N LYS A 262 -0.14 31.92 10.07
CA LYS A 262 0.56 32.86 10.96
C LYS A 262 2.04 33.11 10.58
N ASP A 263 2.57 32.40 9.59
CA ASP A 263 3.97 32.45 9.16
C ASP A 263 4.24 33.36 7.95
N ASP A 264 3.24 34.16 7.52
CA ASP A 264 3.45 35.28 6.58
C ASP A 264 4.07 36.48 7.31
N THR A 265 5.29 36.30 7.81
CA THR A 265 6.17 37.43 8.17
C THR A 265 7.10 37.70 6.99
N ASP A 266 6.49 38.10 5.88
CA ASP A 266 7.13 38.81 4.75
C ASP A 266 6.42 40.18 4.52
N ILE A 267 5.81 40.75 5.57
CA ILE A 267 5.10 42.05 5.48
C ILE A 267 6.06 43.26 5.48
N ASP A 268 7.36 43.08 5.70
CA ASP A 268 8.34 44.19 5.77
C ASP A 268 8.77 44.78 4.41
N SER A 269 8.07 44.48 3.31
CA SER A 269 8.43 45.00 1.98
C SER A 269 7.40 45.93 1.32
N ILE A 270 6.33 46.35 2.03
CA ILE A 270 5.35 47.30 1.47
C ILE A 270 4.95 48.39 2.48
N MET A 271 5.89 49.26 2.83
CA MET A 271 5.59 50.61 3.30
C MET A 271 6.51 51.58 2.54
N PRO A 272 6.02 52.33 1.53
CA PRO A 272 6.77 53.45 1.02
C PRO A 272 6.79 54.53 2.10
N ASP A 273 8.00 54.88 2.55
CA ASP A 273 8.24 56.02 3.42
C ASP A 273 7.57 57.27 2.83
N LYS A 274 6.57 57.77 3.54
CA LYS A 274 5.82 58.96 3.14
C LYS A 274 5.73 59.91 4.33
N ARG A 275 6.88 60.38 4.83
CA ARG A 275 6.97 61.65 5.56
C ARG A 275 8.25 62.41 5.21
N SER A 276 8.24 63.02 4.02
CA SER A 276 9.04 64.21 3.76
C SER A 276 8.16 65.20 2.99
N GLY A 277 7.69 66.25 3.68
CA GLY A 277 6.99 67.36 3.03
C GLY A 277 6.03 68.12 3.92
N ALA A 278 6.52 69.26 4.45
CA ALA A 278 5.81 70.47 4.87
C ALA A 278 4.95 70.46 6.15
N GLU A 279 5.41 71.17 7.18
CA GLU A 279 4.91 72.53 7.53
C GLU A 279 5.87 73.17 8.54
N GLY A 280 6.20 74.45 8.32
CA GLY A 280 7.15 75.22 9.12
C GLY A 280 6.47 76.18 10.10
N MET A 281 7.33 77.01 10.73
CA MET A 281 7.02 78.24 11.49
C MET A 281 6.32 77.95 12.85
N ASP A 282 6.71 78.48 14.02
CA ASP A 282 7.31 79.76 14.37
C ASP A 282 8.02 79.72 15.76
N GLU A 283 8.81 80.79 15.99
CA GLU A 283 9.10 81.48 17.27
C GLU A 283 10.17 80.96 18.27
N GLU A 284 11.33 81.61 18.20
CA GLU A 284 11.84 82.64 19.14
C GLU A 284 12.21 82.34 20.64
N ILE A 285 13.42 82.84 20.98
CA ILE A 285 13.97 83.34 22.28
C ILE A 285 14.38 82.38 23.43
N ILE A 286 15.68 82.35 23.77
CA ILE A 286 16.35 82.93 24.97
C ILE A 286 17.67 82.18 25.30
N GLN A 287 18.75 82.98 25.40
CA GLN A 287 20.08 82.79 26.01
C GLN A 287 21.16 81.99 25.27
#